data_AF-A0A1H2A3M1-F1
#
_entry.id   AF-A0A1H2A3M1-F1
#
_cell.length_a   1.000
_cell.length_b   1.000
_cell.length_c   1.000
_cell.angle_alpha   90.00
_cell.angle_beta   90.00
_cell.angle_gamma   90.00
#
_symmetry.space_group_name_H-M   'P 1'
#
loop_
_entity.id
_entity.type
_entity.pdbx_description
1 polymer ?
#
loop_
_entity_poly.entity_id
_entity_poly.type
_entity_poly.pdbx_seq_one_letter_code
_entity_poly.pdbx_strand_id
1 'polypeptide(L)'
;MPAPVDAIVSLAKRRGFVYPTGEIYGGTRSAWDYGPLGVELKENVRRQWWRSMVQQRDDVVGLDSAVILPREVWVASGHVEEFVDPLVECQSCHRRHRADQLEEEHAARTGLPVAGGLAEVPCPTCGAKDSWTEPRMFNGLLKTFLGPVESDEGLHYLRPETAQGIFANVVNVMNSSRKKPPFGIAQVGKSFRNEITPGNFIFRTREFEQMEMEFFVAPGTDEQWYEYWLQERWDWYLGLGLSEHNLRRYEHPKEKLSHYSKRTVDIEYRFGFGATEFAELEGVANRTDFDLTTHAKHSGQELSFFDQEKGERWTPYVIEPAAGLTRSVLAFLLDAYDVDEAPNAKGGVDTRHVLRLDPRLAPVKVAVLPLSRNADLSPKARDLATRLRSRWNVEFDDAGAIGRRYRRQDEIGTPFCVTVDFATLEDDAVTVRDRDTMHQERIGIDRVEAYLGERLPTC
;
A
#
# COMPACT_ATOMS: atom_id res chain seq x y z
N MET A 1 23.04 4.29 13.42
CA MET A 1 22.24 3.25 12.73
C MET A 1 21.77 3.84 11.40
N PRO A 2 21.77 3.11 10.28
CA PRO A 2 21.19 3.63 9.04
C PRO A 2 19.74 4.07 9.25
N ALA A 3 19.25 5.03 8.46
CA ALA A 3 17.83 5.37 8.46
C ALA A 3 17.01 4.08 8.24
N PRO A 4 15.89 3.86 8.95
CA PRO A 4 15.07 2.66 8.80
C PRO A 4 14.76 2.33 7.32
N VAL A 5 14.57 3.35 6.49
CA VAL A 5 14.33 3.20 5.04
C VAL A 5 15.50 2.52 4.31
N ASP A 6 16.76 2.92 4.54
CA ASP A 6 17.91 2.30 3.89
C ASP A 6 18.10 0.83 4.30
N ALA A 7 17.82 0.55 5.58
CA ALA A 7 17.84 -0.82 6.10
C ALA A 7 16.77 -1.68 5.40
N ILE A 8 15.56 -1.14 5.22
CA ILE A 8 14.48 -1.81 4.49
C ILE A 8 14.80 -1.99 3.01
N VAL A 9 15.38 -0.99 2.33
CA VAL A 9 15.80 -1.12 0.92
C VAL A 9 16.79 -2.26 0.75
N SER A 10 17.79 -2.34 1.64
CA SER A 10 18.80 -3.41 1.63
C SER A 10 18.18 -4.79 1.92
N LEU A 11 17.33 -4.88 2.95
CA LEU A 11 16.62 -6.10 3.31
C LEU A 11 15.72 -6.57 2.17
N ALA A 12 14.94 -5.66 1.59
CA ALA A 12 13.97 -5.95 0.53
C ALA A 12 14.65 -6.56 -0.69
N LYS A 13 15.77 -5.99 -1.13
CA LYS A 13 16.57 -6.53 -2.23
C LYS A 13 17.17 -7.90 -1.89
N ARG A 14 17.77 -8.04 -0.70
CA ARG A 14 18.46 -9.27 -0.28
C ARG A 14 17.51 -10.46 -0.08
N ARG A 15 16.30 -10.20 0.42
CA ARG A 15 15.31 -11.24 0.77
C ARG A 15 14.23 -11.45 -0.28
N GLY A 16 14.14 -10.57 -1.28
CA GLY A 16 13.20 -10.73 -2.38
C GLY A 16 11.80 -10.18 -2.09
N PHE A 17 11.74 -9.04 -1.42
CA PHE A 17 10.53 -8.22 -1.37
C PHE A 17 10.41 -7.33 -2.59
N VAL A 18 11.43 -6.54 -2.90
CA VAL A 18 11.37 -5.54 -3.97
C VAL A 18 12.69 -5.44 -4.72
N TYR A 19 12.62 -5.32 -6.04
CA TYR A 19 13.74 -5.14 -6.95
C TYR A 19 13.55 -3.88 -7.81
N PRO A 20 14.64 -3.20 -8.22
CA PRO A 20 14.55 -2.20 -9.28
C PRO A 20 14.01 -2.81 -10.57
N THR A 21 12.98 -2.21 -11.18
CA THR A 21 12.40 -2.74 -12.43
C THR A 21 13.41 -2.72 -13.55
N GLY A 22 13.62 -3.87 -14.20
CA GLY A 22 14.55 -3.99 -15.33
C GLY A 22 16.01 -3.75 -14.93
N GLU A 23 16.42 -4.15 -13.72
CA GLU A 23 17.77 -3.92 -13.18
C GLU A 23 18.90 -4.29 -14.16
N ILE A 24 18.78 -5.41 -14.87
CA ILE A 24 19.79 -5.86 -15.85
C ILE A 24 19.95 -4.94 -17.06
N TYR A 25 18.99 -4.04 -17.30
CA TYR A 25 18.99 -3.02 -18.37
C TYR A 25 19.32 -1.62 -17.86
N GLY A 26 19.80 -1.49 -16.61
CA GLY A 26 20.09 -0.19 -15.98
C GLY A 26 18.93 0.40 -15.17
N GLY A 27 17.78 -0.29 -15.13
CA GLY A 27 16.64 0.08 -14.31
C GLY A 27 15.74 1.16 -14.92
N THR A 28 14.44 1.12 -14.60
CA THR A 28 13.51 2.22 -14.85
C THR A 28 13.31 3.02 -13.57
N ARG A 29 13.56 4.34 -13.61
CA ARG A 29 13.43 5.20 -12.44
C ARG A 29 11.98 5.25 -11.94
N SER A 30 11.79 5.08 -10.62
CA SER A 30 10.46 5.04 -9.97
C SER A 30 9.53 3.95 -10.49
N ALA A 31 10.12 2.84 -10.92
CA ALA A 31 9.44 1.57 -11.16
C ALA A 31 10.14 0.48 -10.35
N TRP A 32 9.34 -0.38 -9.73
CA TRP A 32 9.84 -1.47 -8.89
C TRP A 32 9.05 -2.75 -9.14
N ASP A 33 9.77 -3.88 -9.11
CA ASP A 33 9.19 -5.22 -9.23
C ASP A 33 9.11 -5.85 -7.84
N TYR A 34 8.01 -6.53 -7.55
CA TYR A 34 7.85 -7.27 -6.30
C TYR A 34 8.37 -8.70 -6.47
N GLY A 35 9.34 -9.09 -5.64
CA GLY A 35 9.88 -10.45 -5.60
C GLY A 35 8.94 -11.43 -4.90
N PRO A 36 9.33 -12.70 -4.72
CA PRO A 36 8.45 -13.73 -4.16
C PRO A 36 7.81 -13.35 -2.81
N LEU A 37 8.59 -12.79 -1.88
CA LEU A 37 8.05 -12.37 -0.58
C LEU A 37 7.25 -11.08 -0.67
N GLY A 38 7.61 -10.20 -1.62
CA GLY A 38 6.92 -8.93 -1.82
C GLY A 38 5.54 -9.12 -2.42
N VAL A 39 5.38 -10.07 -3.35
CA VAL A 39 4.08 -10.47 -3.88
C VAL A 39 3.19 -10.97 -2.74
N GLU A 40 3.68 -11.90 -1.93
CA GLU A 40 2.92 -12.47 -0.81
C GLU A 40 2.53 -11.40 0.23
N LEU A 41 3.46 -10.53 0.63
CA LEU A 41 3.15 -9.45 1.56
C LEU A 41 2.11 -8.47 0.97
N LYS A 42 2.30 -8.05 -0.29
CA LYS A 42 1.38 -7.12 -0.96
C LYS A 42 -0.01 -7.73 -1.13
N GLU A 43 -0.09 -9.00 -1.51
CA GLU A 43 -1.37 -9.71 -1.61
C GLU A 43 -2.02 -9.93 -0.25
N ASN A 44 -1.25 -10.19 0.82
CA ASN A 44 -1.81 -10.25 2.16
C ASN A 44 -2.42 -8.92 2.60
N VAL A 45 -1.73 -7.78 2.37
CA VAL A 45 -2.27 -6.45 2.67
C VAL A 45 -3.55 -6.20 1.86
N ARG A 46 -3.53 -6.50 0.55
CA ARG A 46 -4.72 -6.39 -0.32
C ARG A 46 -5.90 -7.22 0.21
N ARG A 47 -5.66 -8.49 0.55
CA ARG A 47 -6.69 -9.41 1.05
C ARG A 47 -7.25 -8.95 2.40
N GLN A 48 -6.40 -8.45 3.30
CA GLN A 48 -6.88 -7.92 4.58
C GLN A 48 -7.76 -6.67 4.39
N TRP A 49 -7.40 -5.79 3.47
CA TRP A 49 -8.23 -4.64 3.13
C TRP A 49 -9.56 -5.06 2.49
N TRP A 50 -9.52 -5.96 1.50
CA TRP A 50 -10.74 -6.47 0.85
C TRP A 50 -11.66 -7.19 1.83
N ARG A 51 -11.09 -7.95 2.76
CA ARG A 51 -11.84 -8.64 3.80
C ARG A 51 -12.57 -7.64 4.70
N SER A 52 -11.89 -6.60 5.20
CA SER A 52 -12.49 -5.62 6.11
C SER A 52 -13.48 -4.70 5.40
N MET A 53 -13.15 -4.26 4.18
CA MET A 53 -13.95 -3.28 3.45
C MET A 53 -15.14 -3.90 2.71
N VAL A 54 -15.06 -5.17 2.32
CA VAL A 54 -16.10 -5.81 1.49
C VAL A 54 -16.68 -7.06 2.15
N GLN A 55 -15.85 -8.05 2.50
CA GLN A 55 -16.36 -9.37 2.89
C GLN A 55 -16.98 -9.42 4.29
N GLN A 56 -16.54 -8.56 5.21
CA GLN A 56 -17.05 -8.46 6.58
C GLN A 56 -18.22 -7.48 6.70
N ARG A 57 -18.65 -6.91 5.59
CA ARG A 57 -19.69 -5.88 5.52
C ARG A 57 -20.83 -6.34 4.63
N ASP A 58 -22.02 -5.82 4.92
CA ASP A 58 -23.21 -6.02 4.08
C ASP A 58 -23.58 -4.77 3.28
N ASP A 59 -22.89 -3.65 3.46
CA ASP A 59 -23.17 -2.35 2.85
C ASP A 59 -22.15 -1.96 1.76
N VAL A 60 -21.08 -2.72 1.55
CA VAL A 60 -20.07 -2.46 0.50
C VAL A 60 -19.96 -3.64 -0.48
N VAL A 61 -19.84 -3.33 -1.77
CA VAL A 61 -19.64 -4.32 -2.84
C VAL A 61 -18.36 -4.04 -3.64
N GLY A 62 -17.84 -5.06 -4.31
CA GLY A 62 -16.62 -4.95 -5.10
C GLY A 62 -16.84 -4.55 -6.56
N LEU A 63 -15.88 -3.83 -7.14
CA LEU A 63 -15.77 -3.57 -8.57
C LEU A 63 -14.31 -3.77 -9.04
N ASP A 64 -14.15 -4.19 -10.29
CA ASP A 64 -12.87 -4.14 -11.02
C ASP A 64 -13.11 -3.51 -12.41
N SER A 65 -12.78 -2.24 -12.53
CA SER A 65 -12.90 -1.45 -13.75
C SER A 65 -11.62 -1.53 -14.58
N ALA A 66 -11.76 -1.35 -15.89
CA ALA A 66 -10.62 -1.23 -16.79
C ALA A 66 -9.67 -0.07 -16.37
N VAL A 67 -8.38 -0.24 -16.68
CA VAL A 67 -7.35 0.80 -16.53
C VAL A 67 -7.52 1.91 -17.55
N ILE A 68 -7.91 1.54 -18.78
CA ILE A 68 -8.15 2.48 -19.87
C ILE A 68 -9.66 2.70 -19.96
N LEU A 69 -10.10 3.85 -19.46
CA LEU A 69 -11.48 4.33 -19.56
C LEU A 69 -11.64 5.26 -20.77
N PRO A 70 -12.88 5.49 -21.25
CA PRO A 70 -13.14 6.51 -22.27
C PRO A 70 -12.55 7.85 -21.86
N ARG A 71 -11.98 8.58 -22.83
CA ARG A 71 -11.32 9.88 -22.59
C ARG A 71 -12.25 10.86 -21.86
N GLU A 72 -13.54 10.83 -22.18
CA GLU A 72 -14.58 11.69 -21.64
C GLU A 72 -14.71 11.58 -20.12
N VAL A 73 -14.37 10.44 -19.53
CA VAL A 73 -14.35 10.25 -18.07
C VAL A 73 -13.32 11.18 -17.40
N TRP A 74 -12.15 11.35 -18.02
CA TRP A 74 -11.07 12.21 -17.53
C TRP A 74 -11.30 13.69 -17.84
N VAL A 75 -12.04 13.98 -18.90
CA VAL A 75 -12.52 15.34 -19.20
C VAL A 75 -13.57 15.75 -18.18
N ALA A 76 -14.58 14.91 -17.97
CA ALA A 76 -15.66 15.18 -17.02
C ALA A 76 -15.09 15.45 -15.62
N SER A 77 -14.25 14.55 -15.12
CA SER A 77 -13.64 14.67 -13.79
C SER A 77 -12.59 15.79 -13.66
N GLY A 78 -12.31 16.55 -14.73
CA GLY A 78 -11.34 17.66 -14.71
C GLY A 78 -9.87 17.25 -14.78
N HIS A 79 -9.54 15.94 -14.78
CA HIS A 79 -8.17 15.46 -14.79
C HIS A 79 -7.35 15.90 -16.02
N VAL A 80 -8.00 16.09 -17.17
CA VAL A 80 -7.31 16.57 -18.38
C VAL A 80 -6.83 18.02 -18.23
N GLU A 81 -7.55 18.85 -17.47
CA GLU A 81 -7.28 20.28 -17.33
C GLU A 81 -6.50 20.59 -16.04
N GLU A 82 -6.94 20.03 -14.91
CA GLU A 82 -6.53 20.43 -13.56
C GLU A 82 -5.48 19.48 -12.93
N PHE A 83 -5.23 18.30 -13.51
CA PHE A 83 -4.22 17.35 -12.98
C PHE A 83 -2.80 17.72 -13.42
N VAL A 84 -2.41 18.96 -13.12
CA VAL A 84 -1.17 19.60 -13.58
C VAL A 84 -0.28 20.04 -12.43
N ASP A 85 1.00 19.70 -12.50
CA ASP A 85 2.01 20.12 -11.53
C ASP A 85 2.92 21.21 -12.11
N PRO A 86 3.40 22.18 -11.31
CA PRO A 86 4.34 23.19 -11.78
C PRO A 86 5.75 22.58 -11.91
N LEU A 87 6.19 22.37 -13.15
CA LEU A 87 7.49 21.79 -13.50
C LEU A 87 8.54 22.87 -13.72
N VAL A 88 9.69 22.73 -13.07
CA VAL A 88 10.90 23.53 -13.32
C VAL A 88 12.11 22.65 -13.62
N GLU A 89 13.05 23.18 -14.39
CA GLU A 89 14.33 22.52 -14.69
C GLU A 89 15.49 23.36 -14.16
N CYS A 90 16.45 22.71 -13.49
CA CYS A 90 17.71 23.35 -13.13
C CYS A 90 18.57 23.50 -14.38
N GLN A 91 18.80 24.72 -14.85
CA GLN A 91 19.63 25.06 -16.01
C GLN A 91 21.09 24.62 -15.87
N SER A 92 21.59 24.35 -14.65
CA SER A 92 22.95 23.88 -14.44
C SER A 92 23.12 22.35 -14.55
N CYS A 93 22.11 21.57 -14.15
CA CYS A 93 22.22 20.10 -14.12
C CYS A 93 21.13 19.38 -14.92
N HIS A 94 20.23 20.14 -15.56
CA HIS A 94 19.10 19.71 -16.35
C HIS A 94 18.14 18.73 -15.64
N ARG A 95 18.19 18.69 -14.31
CA ARG A 95 17.23 17.92 -13.52
C ARG A 95 15.94 18.70 -13.35
N ARG A 96 14.86 17.95 -13.48
CA ARG A 96 13.49 18.44 -13.37
C ARG A 96 12.95 18.21 -11.96
N HIS A 97 12.19 19.17 -11.49
CA HIS A 97 11.65 19.21 -10.14
C HIS A 97 10.26 19.83 -10.15
N ARG A 98 9.46 19.48 -9.16
CA ARG A 98 8.22 20.17 -8.81
C ARG A 98 8.53 21.47 -8.07
N ALA A 99 8.02 22.60 -8.56
CA ALA A 99 8.30 23.92 -8.04
C ALA A 99 7.79 24.09 -6.60
N ASP A 100 6.54 23.72 -6.37
CA ASP A 100 5.87 23.76 -5.06
C ASP A 100 6.62 22.92 -4.02
N GLN A 101 7.01 21.69 -4.39
CA GLN A 101 7.76 20.79 -3.51
C GLN A 101 9.13 21.37 -3.12
N LEU A 102 9.84 22.02 -4.05
CA LEU A 102 11.12 22.64 -3.76
C LEU A 102 11.00 23.75 -2.71
N GLU A 103 9.93 24.55 -2.80
CA GLU A 103 9.65 25.61 -1.83
C GLU A 103 9.27 25.05 -0.47
N GLU A 104 8.39 24.05 -0.41
CA GLU A 104 7.97 23.37 0.83
C GLU A 104 9.16 22.69 1.53
N GLU A 105 9.97 21.93 0.80
CA GLU A 105 11.16 21.26 1.36
C GLU A 105 12.22 22.26 1.83
N HIS A 106 12.37 23.37 1.11
CA HIS A 106 13.29 24.43 1.53
C HIS A 106 12.81 25.09 2.83
N ALA A 107 11.54 25.48 2.89
CA ALA A 107 10.95 26.09 4.07
C ALA A 107 10.99 25.17 5.28
N ALA A 108 10.70 23.87 5.10
CA ALA A 108 10.81 22.87 6.15
C ALA A 108 12.25 22.74 6.68
N ARG A 109 13.26 22.81 5.80
CA ARG A 109 14.67 22.70 6.18
C ARG A 109 15.22 23.96 6.86
N THR A 110 14.80 25.15 6.42
CA THR A 110 15.34 26.43 6.93
C THR A 110 14.50 27.03 8.04
N GLY A 111 13.25 26.58 8.22
CA GLY A 111 12.28 27.18 9.12
C GLY A 111 11.80 28.58 8.68
N LEU A 112 12.12 28.99 7.44
CA LEU A 112 11.78 30.30 6.89
C LEU A 112 10.89 30.14 5.66
N PRO A 113 9.81 30.94 5.52
CA PRO A 113 9.02 30.94 4.30
C PRO A 113 9.85 31.46 3.13
N VAL A 114 9.64 30.88 1.95
CA VAL A 114 10.32 31.29 0.71
C VAL A 114 9.59 32.52 0.14
N ALA A 115 10.01 33.72 0.54
CA ALA A 115 9.33 34.96 0.15
C ALA A 115 9.62 35.39 -1.30
N GLY A 116 10.79 35.01 -1.84
CA GLY A 116 11.20 35.29 -3.22
C GLY A 116 10.92 34.18 -4.24
N GLY A 117 10.14 33.15 -3.87
CA GLY A 117 9.91 31.96 -4.69
C GLY A 117 11.20 31.16 -4.97
N LEU A 118 11.17 30.33 -6.03
CA LEU A 118 12.29 29.46 -6.42
C LEU A 118 13.67 30.11 -6.57
N ALA A 119 13.76 31.44 -6.80
CA ALA A 119 15.04 32.15 -6.91
C ALA A 119 15.91 32.01 -5.65
N GLU A 120 15.29 31.88 -4.48
CA GLU A 120 15.96 31.71 -3.18
C GLU A 120 16.27 30.24 -2.86
N VAL A 121 15.76 29.30 -3.67
CA VAL A 121 15.88 27.87 -3.43
C VAL A 121 17.06 27.30 -4.24
N PRO A 122 18.17 26.87 -3.60
CA PRO A 122 19.25 26.20 -4.31
C PRO A 122 18.80 24.83 -4.82
N CYS A 123 19.31 24.42 -5.98
CA CYS A 123 19.06 23.09 -6.51
C CYS A 123 19.52 22.01 -5.52
N PRO A 124 18.64 21.08 -5.09
CA PRO A 124 19.01 20.06 -4.11
C PRO A 124 20.00 19.03 -4.68
N THR A 125 20.16 18.97 -6.00
CA THR A 125 21.12 18.06 -6.64
C THR A 125 22.52 18.66 -6.75
N CYS A 126 22.67 19.87 -7.28
CA CYS A 126 23.98 20.44 -7.62
C CYS A 126 24.33 21.71 -6.82
N GLY A 127 23.42 22.22 -6.00
CA GLY A 127 23.62 23.43 -5.19
C GLY A 127 23.56 24.75 -5.97
N ALA A 128 23.32 24.73 -7.28
CA ALA A 128 23.19 25.94 -8.09
C ALA A 128 22.02 26.80 -7.60
N LYS A 129 22.25 28.11 -7.52
CA LYS A 129 21.25 29.12 -7.16
C LYS A 129 20.81 29.87 -8.41
N ASP A 130 19.59 30.41 -8.39
CA ASP A 130 19.06 31.25 -9.48
C ASP A 130 19.25 30.61 -10.87
N SER A 131 18.98 29.31 -10.95
CA SER A 131 19.24 28.49 -12.13
C SER A 131 18.00 27.72 -12.55
N TRP A 132 16.80 28.22 -12.23
CA TRP A 132 15.54 27.55 -12.55
C TRP A 132 14.95 28.13 -13.83
N THR A 133 14.36 27.28 -14.67
CA THR A 133 13.49 27.74 -15.76
C THR A 133 12.18 28.30 -15.21
N GLU A 134 11.49 29.11 -16.01
CA GLU A 134 10.09 29.47 -15.74
C GLU A 134 9.22 28.20 -15.53
N PRO A 135 8.35 28.17 -14.52
CA PRO A 135 7.44 27.06 -14.28
C PRO A 135 6.54 26.78 -15.48
N ARG A 136 6.43 25.51 -15.87
CA ARG A 136 5.48 25.03 -16.87
C ARG A 136 4.52 24.04 -16.25
N MET A 137 3.23 24.17 -16.54
CA MET A 137 2.23 23.21 -16.07
C MET A 137 2.39 21.89 -16.82
N PHE A 138 2.61 20.81 -16.07
CA PHE A 138 2.82 19.47 -16.60
C PHE A 138 1.70 18.55 -16.14
N ASN A 139 0.93 18.01 -17.07
CA ASN A 139 -0.17 17.09 -16.73
C ASN A 139 0.39 15.72 -16.31
N GLY A 140 -0.01 15.25 -15.13
CA GLY A 140 0.43 13.99 -14.53
C GLY A 140 -0.17 12.73 -15.17
N LEU A 141 -1.10 12.84 -16.13
CA LEU A 141 -1.69 11.70 -16.83
C LEU A 141 -0.68 11.06 -17.80
N LEU A 142 -0.61 9.72 -17.77
CA LEU A 142 0.11 8.97 -18.80
C LEU A 142 -0.81 8.75 -20.01
N LYS A 143 -0.37 9.25 -21.17
CA LYS A 143 -1.07 9.12 -22.45
C LYS A 143 -0.79 7.77 -23.11
N THR A 144 -1.79 7.25 -23.80
CA THR A 144 -1.68 6.10 -24.71
C THR A 144 -2.59 6.33 -25.92
N PHE A 145 -2.45 5.50 -26.96
CA PHE A 145 -3.27 5.58 -28.17
C PHE A 145 -3.89 4.23 -28.45
N LEU A 146 -5.22 4.18 -28.54
CA LEU A 146 -5.97 3.02 -28.98
C LEU A 146 -6.19 3.09 -30.49
N GLY A 147 -5.79 2.03 -31.19
CA GLY A 147 -5.93 1.91 -32.64
C GLY A 147 -4.60 1.62 -33.33
N PRO A 148 -4.64 1.31 -34.65
CA PRO A 148 -3.44 0.97 -35.42
C PRO A 148 -2.55 2.16 -35.74
N VAL A 149 -3.05 3.39 -35.56
CA VAL A 149 -2.34 4.65 -35.85
C VAL A 149 -2.53 5.57 -34.66
N GLU A 150 -1.46 6.25 -34.25
CA GLU A 150 -1.54 7.31 -33.24
C GLU A 150 -2.34 8.49 -33.81
N SER A 151 -3.52 8.74 -33.25
CA SER A 151 -4.42 9.82 -33.65
C SER A 151 -5.07 10.48 -32.43
N ASP A 152 -5.56 11.71 -32.60
CA ASP A 152 -6.30 12.40 -31.52
C ASP A 152 -7.59 11.68 -31.14
N GLU A 153 -8.22 10.97 -32.08
CA GLU A 153 -9.38 10.10 -31.82
C GLU A 153 -8.99 8.88 -30.98
N GLY A 154 -7.79 8.34 -31.20
CA GLY A 154 -7.24 7.23 -30.43
C GLY A 154 -6.68 7.63 -29.07
N LEU A 155 -6.56 8.93 -28.74
CA LEU A 155 -5.93 9.40 -27.51
C LEU A 155 -6.71 8.97 -26.26
N HIS A 156 -6.06 8.17 -25.42
CA HIS A 156 -6.55 7.70 -24.14
C HIS A 156 -5.51 7.91 -23.04
N TYR A 157 -5.90 7.59 -21.80
CA TYR A 157 -5.04 7.72 -20.64
C TYR A 157 -5.04 6.45 -19.81
N LEU A 158 -3.92 6.17 -19.17
CA LEU A 158 -3.88 5.23 -18.06
C LEU A 158 -4.43 5.94 -16.83
N ARG A 159 -5.40 5.33 -16.13
CA ARG A 159 -6.07 5.97 -14.99
C ARG A 159 -5.09 6.42 -13.90
N PRO A 160 -5.18 7.67 -13.38
CA PRO A 160 -4.37 8.18 -12.28
C PRO A 160 -4.92 7.82 -10.89
N GLU A 161 -6.16 7.35 -10.85
CA GLU A 161 -6.93 6.90 -9.70
C GLU A 161 -7.93 5.83 -10.13
N THR A 162 -8.52 5.10 -9.18
CA THR A 162 -9.47 4.02 -9.46
C THR A 162 -10.93 4.49 -9.30
N ALA A 163 -11.19 5.53 -8.49
CA ALA A 163 -12.50 6.13 -8.20
C ALA A 163 -13.40 6.35 -9.44
N GLN A 164 -12.85 6.89 -10.53
CA GLN A 164 -13.63 7.19 -11.75
C GLN A 164 -14.30 5.95 -12.38
N GLY A 165 -13.70 4.77 -12.23
CA GLY A 165 -14.30 3.51 -12.67
C GLY A 165 -15.55 3.14 -11.88
N ILE A 166 -15.57 3.51 -10.59
CA ILE A 166 -16.69 3.32 -9.67
C ILE A 166 -17.84 4.25 -10.05
N PHE A 167 -17.57 5.55 -10.21
CA PHE A 167 -18.59 6.54 -10.56
C PHE A 167 -19.27 6.19 -11.90
N ALA A 168 -18.50 5.76 -12.90
CA ALA A 168 -19.05 5.34 -14.19
C ALA A 168 -19.97 4.10 -14.12
N ASN A 169 -19.88 3.30 -13.05
CA ASN A 169 -20.64 2.07 -12.88
C ASN A 169 -21.66 2.10 -11.73
N VAL A 170 -21.84 3.23 -11.04
CA VAL A 170 -22.68 3.30 -9.84
C VAL A 170 -24.10 2.78 -10.08
N VAL A 171 -24.73 3.16 -11.19
CA VAL A 171 -26.09 2.70 -11.55
C VAL A 171 -26.12 1.20 -11.83
N ASN A 172 -25.14 0.67 -12.56
CA ASN A 172 -25.03 -0.77 -12.85
C ASN A 172 -24.87 -1.58 -11.55
N VAL A 173 -24.07 -1.08 -10.62
CA VAL A 173 -23.80 -1.74 -9.34
C VAL A 173 -25.02 -1.69 -8.42
N MET A 174 -25.68 -0.53 -8.30
CA MET A 174 -26.92 -0.39 -7.54
C MET A 174 -28.00 -1.38 -8.02
N ASN A 175 -28.17 -1.48 -9.33
CA ASN A 175 -29.17 -2.37 -9.94
C ASN A 175 -28.83 -3.85 -9.75
N SER A 176 -27.58 -4.25 -10.05
CA SER A 176 -27.18 -5.66 -10.01
C SER A 176 -27.02 -6.19 -8.59
N SER A 177 -26.49 -5.36 -7.68
CA SER A 177 -26.27 -5.72 -6.27
C SER A 177 -27.45 -5.38 -5.36
N ARG A 178 -28.50 -4.76 -5.91
CA ARG A 178 -29.70 -4.30 -5.18
C ARG A 178 -29.36 -3.41 -3.98
N LYS A 179 -28.33 -2.58 -4.11
CA LYS A 179 -27.89 -1.65 -3.07
C LYS A 179 -28.62 -0.32 -3.20
N LYS A 180 -28.82 0.34 -2.05
CA LYS A 180 -29.37 1.68 -1.92
C LYS A 180 -28.50 2.44 -0.91
N PRO A 181 -28.30 3.75 -1.07
CA PRO A 181 -27.63 4.55 -0.03
C PRO A 181 -28.25 4.34 1.37
N PRO A 182 -27.44 4.27 2.44
CA PRO A 182 -25.98 4.27 2.42
C PRO A 182 -25.39 2.94 1.92
N PHE A 183 -24.45 3.00 0.97
CA PHE A 183 -23.70 1.83 0.51
C PHE A 183 -22.37 2.24 -0.11
N GLY A 184 -21.41 1.32 -0.17
CA GLY A 184 -20.11 1.55 -0.79
C GLY A 184 -19.82 0.68 -2.00
N ILE A 185 -18.93 1.16 -2.86
CA ILE A 185 -18.30 0.36 -3.90
C ILE A 185 -16.79 0.45 -3.70
N ALA A 186 -16.14 -0.69 -3.50
CA ALA A 186 -14.70 -0.79 -3.27
C ALA A 186 -13.99 -1.34 -4.49
N GLN A 187 -12.80 -0.83 -4.75
CA GLN A 187 -11.94 -1.27 -5.84
C GLN A 187 -10.48 -1.31 -5.39
N VAL A 188 -9.77 -2.34 -5.84
CA VAL A 188 -8.31 -2.38 -5.77
C VAL A 188 -7.76 -2.54 -7.17
N GLY A 189 -6.85 -1.68 -7.57
CA GLY A 189 -6.20 -1.84 -8.86
C GLY A 189 -5.05 -0.90 -9.09
N LYS A 190 -4.44 -1.04 -10.28
CA LYS A 190 -3.32 -0.20 -10.69
C LYS A 190 -3.77 1.21 -11.07
N SER A 191 -2.92 2.18 -10.74
CA SER A 191 -3.04 3.58 -11.11
C SER A 191 -1.68 4.12 -11.53
N PHE A 192 -1.70 5.17 -12.33
CA PHE A 192 -0.54 5.67 -13.05
C PHE A 192 -0.42 7.18 -12.94
N ARG A 193 0.71 7.66 -12.43
CA ARG A 193 1.01 9.10 -12.36
C ARG A 193 2.38 9.35 -12.96
N ASN A 194 2.45 10.31 -13.88
CA ASN A 194 3.67 10.68 -14.57
C ASN A 194 4.56 11.53 -13.66
N GLU A 195 5.02 10.94 -12.56
CA GLU A 195 5.72 11.63 -11.47
C GLU A 195 6.98 12.37 -11.96
N ILE A 196 7.04 13.65 -11.60
CA ILE A 196 8.15 14.56 -11.92
C ILE A 196 9.33 14.30 -10.99
N THR A 197 9.06 14.11 -9.68
CA THR A 197 10.09 14.00 -8.63
C THR A 197 10.12 12.57 -8.06
N PRO A 198 10.80 11.64 -8.74
CA PRO A 198 10.97 10.26 -8.29
C PRO A 198 11.87 10.19 -7.04
N GLY A 199 11.47 9.43 -6.02
CA GLY A 199 12.24 9.28 -4.78
C GLY A 199 11.61 8.35 -3.73
N ASN A 200 12.31 8.15 -2.62
CA ASN A 200 11.83 7.43 -1.43
C ASN A 200 11.39 5.98 -1.68
N PHE A 201 12.20 5.23 -2.44
CA PHE A 201 11.97 3.81 -2.72
C PHE A 201 10.60 3.55 -3.39
N ILE A 202 9.77 2.65 -2.85
CA ILE A 202 8.44 2.35 -3.40
C ILE A 202 7.38 3.41 -3.05
N PHE A 203 7.71 4.45 -2.27
CA PHE A 203 6.74 5.46 -1.84
C PHE A 203 6.21 6.32 -3.00
N ARG A 204 7.10 6.75 -3.92
CA ARG A 204 6.73 7.52 -5.13
C ARG A 204 7.14 6.78 -6.40
N THR A 205 6.13 6.22 -7.04
CA THR A 205 6.27 5.38 -8.24
C THR A 205 5.33 5.87 -9.33
N ARG A 206 5.66 5.58 -10.59
CA ARG A 206 4.79 5.94 -11.72
C ARG A 206 3.64 4.98 -11.95
N GLU A 207 3.82 3.75 -11.46
CA GLU A 207 2.83 2.69 -11.45
C GLU A 207 2.72 2.19 -10.01
N PHE A 208 1.53 2.28 -9.44
CA PHE A 208 1.24 1.83 -8.10
C PHE A 208 -0.16 1.23 -8.04
N GLU A 209 -0.53 0.70 -6.88
CA GLU A 209 -1.86 0.16 -6.64
C GLU A 209 -2.52 0.93 -5.52
N GLN A 210 -3.80 1.20 -5.70
CA GLN A 210 -4.64 1.86 -4.71
C GLN A 210 -5.76 0.92 -4.28
N MET A 211 -6.23 1.13 -3.06
CA MET A 211 -7.40 0.50 -2.47
C MET A 211 -8.35 1.64 -2.12
N GLU A 212 -9.37 1.85 -2.95
CA GLU A 212 -10.29 2.98 -2.83
C GLU A 212 -11.71 2.48 -2.66
N MET A 213 -12.53 3.24 -1.94
CA MET A 213 -13.92 2.93 -1.74
C MET A 213 -14.75 4.20 -1.78
N GLU A 214 -15.78 4.22 -2.61
CA GLU A 214 -16.74 5.32 -2.69
C GLU A 214 -17.98 4.96 -1.89
N PHE A 215 -18.21 5.63 -0.76
CA PHE A 215 -19.38 5.42 0.08
C PHE A 215 -20.46 6.46 -0.21
N PHE A 216 -21.53 6.03 -0.85
CA PHE A 216 -22.65 6.87 -1.28
C PHE A 216 -23.66 7.04 -0.15
N VAL A 217 -23.89 8.29 0.27
CA VAL A 217 -24.73 8.63 1.43
C VAL A 217 -25.75 9.71 1.08
N ALA A 218 -26.82 9.80 1.88
CA ALA A 218 -27.78 10.87 1.73
C ALA A 218 -27.17 12.21 2.18
N PRO A 219 -27.37 13.32 1.43
CA PRO A 219 -26.95 14.65 1.86
C PRO A 219 -27.47 14.97 3.28
N GLY A 220 -26.60 15.50 4.14
CA GLY A 220 -26.93 15.79 5.55
C GLY A 220 -26.61 14.65 6.52
N THR A 221 -26.26 13.46 6.02
CA THR A 221 -25.69 12.36 6.84
C THR A 221 -24.18 12.19 6.65
N ASP A 222 -23.58 12.96 5.74
CA ASP A 222 -22.21 12.82 5.27
C ASP A 222 -21.16 12.99 6.37
N GLU A 223 -21.32 13.94 7.29
CA GLU A 223 -20.38 14.14 8.40
C GLU A 223 -20.30 12.93 9.34
N GLN A 224 -21.44 12.27 9.61
CA GLN A 224 -21.46 11.08 10.47
C GLN A 224 -20.70 9.93 9.81
N TRP A 225 -20.94 9.71 8.51
CA TRP A 225 -20.25 8.67 7.75
C TRP A 225 -18.78 8.98 7.53
N TYR A 226 -18.43 10.26 7.39
CA TYR A 226 -17.04 10.71 7.33
C TYR A 226 -16.26 10.33 8.59
N GLU A 227 -16.78 10.68 9.78
CA GLU A 227 -16.13 10.33 11.04
C GLU A 227 -16.07 8.81 11.26
N TYR A 228 -17.12 8.09 10.89
CA TYR A 228 -17.13 6.64 10.92
C TYR A 228 -15.97 6.04 10.10
N TRP A 229 -15.84 6.45 8.83
CA TRP A 229 -14.81 5.91 7.96
C TRP A 229 -13.40 6.34 8.39
N LEU A 230 -13.21 7.58 8.83
CA LEU A 230 -11.92 8.03 9.34
C LEU A 230 -11.45 7.18 10.54
N GLN A 231 -12.36 6.83 11.44
CA GLN A 231 -12.05 5.96 12.58
C GLN A 231 -11.85 4.49 12.14
N GLU A 232 -12.72 3.95 11.30
CA GLU A 232 -12.63 2.57 10.79
C GLU A 232 -11.29 2.32 10.09
N ARG A 233 -10.84 3.27 9.26
CA ARG A 233 -9.56 3.16 8.54
C ARG A 233 -8.36 3.28 9.46
N TRP A 234 -8.43 4.17 10.46
CA TRP A 234 -7.42 4.27 11.51
C TRP A 234 -7.26 2.96 12.29
N ASP A 235 -8.38 2.38 12.73
CA ASP A 235 -8.39 1.13 13.49
C ASP A 235 -7.91 -0.06 12.66
N TRP A 236 -8.12 -0.04 11.33
CA TRP A 236 -7.57 -1.05 10.43
C TRP A 236 -6.04 -1.09 10.45
N TYR A 237 -5.38 0.08 10.42
CA TYR A 237 -3.92 0.18 10.47
C TYR A 237 -3.36 -0.25 11.84
N LEU A 238 -3.93 0.26 12.94
CA LEU A 238 -3.53 -0.14 14.29
C LEU A 238 -3.76 -1.64 14.52
N GLY A 239 -4.91 -2.13 14.07
CA GLY A 239 -5.30 -3.52 14.17
C GLY A 239 -4.34 -4.45 13.45
N LEU A 240 -3.64 -4.00 12.41
CA LEU A 240 -2.63 -4.76 11.66
C LEU A 240 -1.18 -4.52 12.13
N GLY A 241 -1.03 -3.87 13.29
CA GLY A 241 0.25 -3.75 13.98
C GLY A 241 1.04 -2.49 13.67
N LEU A 242 0.49 -1.50 12.96
CA LEU A 242 1.12 -0.18 12.93
C LEU A 242 1.02 0.46 14.30
N SER A 243 2.13 1.03 14.75
CA SER A 243 2.19 1.73 16.01
C SER A 243 1.53 3.10 15.94
N GLU A 244 0.66 3.38 16.91
CA GLU A 244 -0.03 4.67 17.03
C GLU A 244 0.93 5.86 17.08
N HIS A 245 2.11 5.71 17.69
CA HIS A 245 3.10 6.79 17.77
C HIS A 245 3.71 7.19 16.42
N ASN A 246 3.61 6.32 15.41
CA ASN A 246 4.04 6.58 14.04
C ASN A 246 2.89 7.02 13.13
N LEU A 247 1.66 7.11 13.64
CA LEU A 247 0.50 7.58 12.90
C LEU A 247 0.06 8.96 13.37
N ARG A 248 -0.50 9.74 12.45
CA ARG A 248 -1.25 10.95 12.78
C ARG A 248 -2.37 11.19 11.78
N ARG A 249 -3.36 11.97 12.22
CA ARG A 249 -4.40 12.53 11.35
C ARG A 249 -3.99 13.95 10.97
N TYR A 250 -3.81 14.20 9.69
CA TYR A 250 -3.50 15.52 9.17
C TYR A 250 -4.72 16.07 8.42
N GLU A 251 -5.37 17.06 9.03
CA GLU A 251 -6.50 17.74 8.40
C GLU A 251 -6.00 18.80 7.43
N HIS A 252 -6.49 18.75 6.19
CA HIS A 252 -6.08 19.69 5.16
C HIS A 252 -6.57 21.09 5.49
N PRO A 253 -5.70 22.12 5.44
CA PRO A 253 -6.14 23.52 5.47
C PRO A 253 -7.12 23.81 4.34
N LYS A 254 -8.06 24.73 4.54
CA LYS A 254 -9.11 25.05 3.55
C LYS A 254 -8.52 25.46 2.19
N GLU A 255 -7.36 26.09 2.20
CA GLU A 255 -6.65 26.57 1.00
C GLU A 255 -5.98 25.43 0.23
N LYS A 256 -5.77 24.27 0.87
CA LYS A 256 -5.16 23.07 0.28
C LYS A 256 -6.20 22.02 -0.13
N LEU A 257 -7.48 22.21 0.19
CA LEU A 257 -8.53 21.29 -0.22
C LEU A 257 -8.67 21.27 -1.74
N SER A 258 -8.82 20.07 -2.29
CA SER A 258 -9.26 19.90 -3.68
C SER A 258 -10.61 20.60 -3.87
N HIS A 259 -10.84 21.17 -5.06
CA HIS A 259 -12.03 21.98 -5.35
C HIS A 259 -13.38 21.26 -5.13
N TYR A 260 -13.36 19.92 -5.11
CA TYR A 260 -14.51 19.05 -4.86
C TYR A 260 -14.63 18.55 -3.42
N SER A 261 -13.64 18.78 -2.56
CA SER A 261 -13.64 18.25 -1.19
C SER A 261 -14.18 19.27 -0.19
N LYS A 262 -15.23 18.89 0.54
CA LYS A 262 -15.75 19.62 1.70
C LYS A 262 -14.79 19.50 2.89
N ARG A 263 -14.13 18.35 3.04
CA ARG A 263 -13.19 18.05 4.13
C ARG A 263 -12.32 16.84 3.74
N THR A 264 -11.02 16.94 3.98
CA THR A 264 -10.06 15.84 3.79
C THR A 264 -9.15 15.72 5.01
N VAL A 265 -8.97 14.50 5.49
CA VAL A 265 -8.01 14.15 6.53
C VAL A 265 -7.17 13.00 6.00
N ASP A 266 -5.85 13.19 6.01
CA ASP A 266 -4.90 12.15 5.68
C ASP A 266 -4.53 11.38 6.95
N ILE A 267 -4.57 10.06 6.88
CA ILE A 267 -3.86 9.19 7.81
C ILE A 267 -2.42 9.12 7.31
N GLU A 268 -1.50 9.75 8.05
CA GLU A 268 -0.10 9.81 7.69
C GLU A 268 0.74 8.90 8.57
N TYR A 269 1.79 8.32 7.98
CA TYR A 269 2.79 7.53 8.68
C TYR A 269 4.13 8.25 8.74
N ARG A 270 4.86 8.03 9.83
CA ARG A 270 6.19 8.60 10.08
C ARG A 270 7.28 7.88 9.29
N PHE A 271 7.32 8.11 7.98
CA PHE A 271 8.32 7.51 7.10
C PHE A 271 9.77 8.01 7.34
N GLY A 272 9.95 9.21 7.88
CA GLY A 272 11.27 9.79 8.14
C GLY A 272 12.06 10.12 6.87
N PHE A 273 11.41 10.66 5.83
CA PHE A 273 12.04 11.03 4.58
C PHE A 273 12.77 12.37 4.67
N GLY A 274 14.00 12.36 5.18
CA GLY A 274 14.84 13.56 5.22
C GLY A 274 14.19 14.69 6.01
N ALA A 275 13.81 15.78 5.33
CA ALA A 275 13.14 16.94 5.93
C ALA A 275 11.64 16.75 6.20
N THR A 276 11.02 15.71 5.63
CA THR A 276 9.59 15.39 5.80
C THR A 276 9.43 14.17 6.68
N GLU A 277 8.94 14.39 7.91
CA GLU A 277 8.84 13.33 8.92
C GLU A 277 7.66 12.37 8.65
N PHE A 278 6.50 12.93 8.28
CA PHE A 278 5.24 12.22 8.04
C PHE A 278 4.81 12.34 6.58
N ALA A 279 4.20 11.30 6.04
CA ALA A 279 3.56 11.35 4.74
C ALA A 279 2.33 10.42 4.65
N GLU A 280 1.41 10.78 3.78
CA GLU A 280 0.10 10.13 3.57
C GLU A 280 0.18 8.63 3.23
N LEU A 281 -0.61 7.83 3.97
CA LEU A 281 -0.96 6.44 3.63
C LEU A 281 -2.32 6.33 2.94
N GLU A 282 -3.29 7.05 3.48
CA GLU A 282 -4.69 7.00 3.10
C GLU A 282 -5.34 8.36 3.34
N GLY A 283 -5.97 8.92 2.30
CA GLY A 283 -6.81 10.11 2.41
C GLY A 283 -8.27 9.71 2.66
N VAL A 284 -8.93 10.34 3.62
CA VAL A 284 -10.38 10.23 3.81
C VAL A 284 -11.03 11.57 3.47
N ALA A 285 -11.79 11.61 2.38
CA ALA A 285 -12.38 12.81 1.81
C ALA A 285 -13.92 12.75 1.82
N ASN A 286 -14.55 13.91 2.04
CA ASN A 286 -15.97 14.14 1.77
C ASN A 286 -16.10 14.96 0.49
N ARG A 287 -16.49 14.31 -0.61
CA ARG A 287 -16.50 14.87 -1.97
C ARG A 287 -17.87 15.44 -2.39
N THR A 288 -18.80 15.51 -1.44
CA THR A 288 -20.21 15.88 -1.66
C THR A 288 -20.79 15.14 -2.88
N ASP A 289 -21.62 15.79 -3.68
CA ASP A 289 -22.22 15.27 -4.92
C ASP A 289 -21.41 15.58 -6.18
N PHE A 290 -20.16 16.07 -6.05
CA PHE A 290 -19.38 16.57 -7.18
C PHE A 290 -19.23 15.54 -8.29
N ASP A 291 -18.74 14.35 -7.97
CA ASP A 291 -18.38 13.32 -8.95
C ASP A 291 -19.60 12.87 -9.75
N LEU A 292 -20.70 12.54 -9.06
CA LEU A 292 -21.93 12.09 -9.69
C LEU A 292 -22.59 13.19 -10.51
N THR A 293 -22.61 14.42 -10.01
CA THR A 293 -23.18 15.57 -10.73
C THR A 293 -22.39 15.86 -12.01
N THR A 294 -21.07 15.78 -11.94
CA THR A 294 -20.17 16.06 -13.05
C THR A 294 -20.28 14.99 -14.14
N HIS A 295 -20.30 13.71 -13.77
CA HIS A 295 -20.53 12.61 -14.71
C HIS A 295 -21.94 12.65 -15.32
N ALA A 296 -22.97 12.97 -14.54
CA ALA A 296 -24.34 13.10 -15.05
C ALA A 296 -24.44 14.20 -16.11
N LYS A 297 -23.83 15.36 -15.87
CA LYS A 297 -23.80 16.49 -16.82
C LYS A 297 -23.09 16.13 -18.12
N HIS A 298 -21.96 15.44 -18.07
CA HIS A 298 -21.16 15.12 -19.26
C HIS A 298 -21.71 13.93 -20.06
N SER A 299 -22.24 12.91 -19.37
CA SER A 299 -22.76 11.70 -20.01
C SER A 299 -24.22 11.81 -20.45
N GLY A 300 -24.97 12.77 -19.90
CA GLY A 300 -26.43 12.85 -20.06
C GLY A 300 -27.19 11.74 -19.34
N GLN A 301 -26.52 10.91 -18.54
CA GLN A 301 -27.14 9.84 -17.76
C GLN A 301 -27.61 10.36 -16.40
N GLU A 302 -28.69 9.76 -15.91
CA GLU A 302 -29.27 10.08 -14.62
C GLU A 302 -28.59 9.26 -13.51
N LEU A 303 -27.76 9.92 -12.69
CA LEU A 303 -26.98 9.29 -11.61
C LEU A 303 -27.51 9.57 -10.20
N SER A 304 -28.60 10.33 -10.07
CA SER A 304 -29.21 10.58 -8.75
C SER A 304 -30.13 9.42 -8.31
N PHE A 305 -30.33 9.30 -7.00
CA PHE A 305 -31.12 8.25 -6.39
C PHE A 305 -32.58 8.70 -6.19
N PHE A 306 -33.53 7.80 -6.46
CA PHE A 306 -34.94 8.02 -6.13
C PHE A 306 -35.30 7.30 -4.83
N ASP A 307 -35.57 8.08 -3.79
CA ASP A 307 -36.03 7.60 -2.50
C ASP A 307 -37.54 7.38 -2.55
N GLN A 308 -37.95 6.12 -2.62
CA GLN A 308 -39.37 5.75 -2.70
C GLN A 308 -40.15 6.06 -1.42
N GLU A 309 -39.47 6.09 -0.26
CA GLU A 309 -40.13 6.36 1.03
C GLU A 309 -40.48 7.84 1.16
N LYS A 310 -39.61 8.71 0.63
CA LYS A 310 -39.81 10.16 0.62
C LYS A 310 -40.45 10.71 -0.64
N GLY A 311 -40.46 9.92 -1.72
CA GLY A 311 -40.99 10.34 -3.03
C GLY A 311 -40.15 11.41 -3.72
N GLU A 312 -38.84 11.49 -3.42
CA GLU A 312 -37.94 12.55 -3.90
C GLU A 312 -36.69 11.97 -4.57
N ARG A 313 -36.05 12.79 -5.42
CA ARG A 313 -34.77 12.46 -6.05
C ARG A 313 -33.67 13.35 -5.50
N TRP A 314 -32.52 12.76 -5.20
CA TRP A 314 -31.35 13.47 -4.71
C TRP A 314 -30.05 12.80 -5.18
N THR A 315 -29.01 13.60 -5.39
CA THR A 315 -27.69 13.09 -5.76
C THR A 315 -26.94 12.66 -4.49
N PRO A 316 -26.49 11.40 -4.39
CA PRO A 316 -25.72 10.97 -3.23
C PRO A 316 -24.44 11.77 -3.03
N TYR A 317 -24.12 12.03 -1.77
CA TYR A 317 -22.80 12.50 -1.39
C TYR A 317 -21.84 11.32 -1.30
N VAL A 318 -20.55 11.56 -1.50
CA VAL A 318 -19.51 10.52 -1.51
C VAL A 318 -18.50 10.75 -0.40
N ILE A 319 -18.30 9.74 0.43
CA ILE A 319 -17.17 9.63 1.35
C ILE A 319 -16.16 8.66 0.75
N GLU A 320 -14.94 9.11 0.55
CA GLU A 320 -13.88 8.35 -0.12
C GLU A 320 -12.72 8.10 0.85
N PRO A 321 -12.54 6.85 1.31
CA PRO A 321 -11.25 6.37 1.79
C PRO A 321 -10.39 5.85 0.64
N ALA A 322 -9.25 6.49 0.41
CA ALA A 322 -8.32 6.18 -0.67
C ALA A 322 -6.93 5.84 -0.13
N ALA A 323 -6.62 4.54 -0.03
CA ALA A 323 -5.33 4.05 0.49
C ALA A 323 -4.36 3.68 -0.63
N GLY A 324 -3.08 4.02 -0.45
CA GLY A 324 -2.00 3.48 -1.27
C GLY A 324 -1.59 2.08 -0.80
N LEU A 325 -1.86 1.02 -1.58
CA LEU A 325 -1.43 -0.35 -1.25
C LEU A 325 0.09 -0.42 -1.13
N THR A 326 0.79 0.13 -2.12
CA THR A 326 2.27 0.18 -2.14
C THR A 326 2.83 0.93 -0.93
N ARG A 327 2.22 2.05 -0.53
CA ARG A 327 2.65 2.84 0.64
C ARG A 327 2.40 2.09 1.94
N SER A 328 1.24 1.42 2.04
CA SER A 328 0.89 0.58 3.18
C SER A 328 1.90 -0.56 3.37
N VAL A 329 2.30 -1.24 2.30
CA VAL A 329 3.37 -2.26 2.35
C VAL A 329 4.68 -1.70 2.91
N LEU A 330 5.10 -0.51 2.46
CA LEU A 330 6.31 0.13 2.98
C LEU A 330 6.18 0.46 4.47
N ALA A 331 5.05 1.02 4.90
CA ALA A 331 4.81 1.34 6.31
C ALA A 331 4.83 0.09 7.19
N PHE A 332 4.17 -1.01 6.79
CA PHE A 332 4.23 -2.27 7.53
C PHE A 332 5.64 -2.85 7.61
N LEU A 333 6.46 -2.73 6.55
CA LEU A 333 7.85 -3.16 6.60
C LEU A 333 8.69 -2.30 7.56
N LEU A 334 8.52 -0.98 7.52
CA LEU A 334 9.25 -0.05 8.38
C LEU A 334 8.88 -0.25 9.85
N ASP A 335 7.60 -0.36 10.16
CA ASP A 335 7.10 -0.46 11.53
C ASP A 335 7.42 -1.82 12.17
N ALA A 336 7.41 -2.88 11.35
CA ALA A 336 7.76 -4.23 11.81
C ALA A 336 9.27 -4.43 11.97
N TYR A 337 10.12 -3.60 11.37
CA TYR A 337 11.56 -3.82 11.38
C TYR A 337 12.19 -3.48 12.72
N ASP A 338 12.79 -4.49 13.33
CA ASP A 338 13.41 -4.40 14.64
C ASP A 338 14.79 -5.10 14.64
N VAL A 339 15.64 -4.69 15.58
CA VAL A 339 16.97 -5.24 15.80
C VAL A 339 17.14 -5.52 17.28
N ASP A 340 17.27 -6.81 17.61
CA ASP A 340 17.48 -7.26 18.98
C ASP A 340 18.64 -8.27 19.07
N GLU A 341 18.78 -8.91 20.22
CA GLU A 341 19.81 -9.92 20.48
C GLU A 341 19.17 -11.30 20.62
N ALA A 342 19.89 -12.32 20.17
CA ALA A 342 19.41 -13.68 20.34
C ALA A 342 20.54 -14.70 20.47
N PRO A 343 20.30 -15.81 21.19
CA PRO A 343 21.36 -16.76 21.54
C PRO A 343 22.03 -17.39 20.32
N ASN A 344 23.34 -17.58 20.42
CA ASN A 344 24.15 -18.27 19.42
C ASN A 344 24.61 -19.65 19.93
N ALA A 345 25.02 -20.51 19.00
CA ALA A 345 25.44 -21.87 19.30
C ALA A 345 26.75 -21.97 20.13
N LYS A 346 27.43 -20.85 20.38
CA LYS A 346 28.69 -20.78 21.13
C LYS A 346 28.51 -20.25 22.57
N GLY A 347 27.28 -20.07 23.03
CA GLY A 347 26.99 -19.62 24.39
C GLY A 347 27.02 -18.10 24.60
N GLY A 348 26.94 -17.31 23.52
CA GLY A 348 26.76 -15.85 23.55
C GLY A 348 25.49 -15.41 22.82
N VAL A 349 25.38 -14.12 22.53
CA VAL A 349 24.29 -13.54 21.72
C VAL A 349 24.84 -12.96 20.41
N ASP A 350 24.06 -13.09 19.34
CA ASP A 350 24.30 -12.41 18.06
C ASP A 350 23.19 -11.40 17.82
N THR A 351 23.50 -10.30 17.13
CA THR A 351 22.49 -9.38 16.59
C THR A 351 21.52 -10.12 15.68
N ARG A 352 20.22 -9.90 15.89
CA ARG A 352 19.13 -10.42 15.08
C ARG A 352 18.39 -9.24 14.45
N HIS A 353 18.22 -9.32 13.13
CA HIS A 353 17.23 -8.52 12.43
C HIS A 353 15.93 -9.32 12.34
N VAL A 354 14.80 -8.69 12.66
CA VAL A 354 13.49 -9.34 12.65
C VAL A 354 12.44 -8.40 12.08
N LEU A 355 11.53 -8.96 11.28
CA LEU A 355 10.29 -8.28 10.91
C LEU A 355 9.15 -8.80 11.80
N ARG A 356 8.68 -7.97 12.73
CA ARG A 356 7.56 -8.27 13.63
C ARG A 356 6.20 -8.05 12.95
N LEU A 357 6.05 -8.56 11.73
CA LEU A 357 4.80 -8.44 10.97
C LEU A 357 3.65 -9.13 11.72
N ASP A 358 2.46 -8.54 11.68
CA ASP A 358 1.24 -9.22 12.10
C ASP A 358 1.12 -10.56 11.32
N PRO A 359 0.74 -11.68 11.98
CA PRO A 359 0.62 -12.97 11.31
C PRO A 359 -0.29 -12.97 10.07
N ARG A 360 -1.27 -12.05 9.97
CA ARG A 360 -2.09 -11.83 8.77
C ARG A 360 -1.31 -11.28 7.59
N LEU A 361 -0.28 -10.49 7.83
CA LEU A 361 0.53 -9.86 6.80
C LEU A 361 1.78 -10.68 6.41
N ALA A 362 2.32 -11.48 7.33
CA ALA A 362 3.56 -12.22 7.12
C ALA A 362 3.56 -13.02 5.79
N PRO A 363 4.57 -12.86 4.91
CA PRO A 363 4.56 -13.50 3.59
C PRO A 363 4.62 -15.03 3.70
N VAL A 364 5.42 -15.55 4.64
CA VAL A 364 5.46 -16.96 5.01
C VAL A 364 4.84 -17.08 6.39
N LYS A 365 3.90 -18.01 6.58
CA LYS A 365 3.25 -18.21 7.89
C LYS A 365 4.01 -19.20 8.76
N VAL A 366 4.59 -20.22 8.12
CA VAL A 366 5.29 -21.31 8.79
C VAL A 366 6.52 -21.71 7.99
N ALA A 367 7.65 -21.92 8.67
CA ALA A 367 8.81 -22.58 8.07
C ALA A 367 9.01 -23.96 8.69
N VAL A 368 9.16 -25.01 7.88
CA VAL A 368 9.44 -26.37 8.36
C VAL A 368 10.91 -26.71 8.10
N LEU A 369 11.65 -26.96 9.18
CA LEU A 369 13.11 -26.99 9.18
C LEU A 369 13.62 -28.30 9.81
N PRO A 370 14.22 -29.24 9.05
CA PRO A 370 14.85 -30.41 9.66
C PRO A 370 16.11 -29.99 10.44
N LEU A 371 16.43 -30.59 11.60
CA LEU A 371 17.58 -30.17 12.42
C LEU A 371 18.90 -30.16 11.62
N SER A 372 19.06 -31.12 10.71
CA SER A 372 20.17 -31.20 9.75
C SER A 372 19.71 -31.78 8.42
N ARG A 373 20.55 -31.69 7.39
CA ARG A 373 20.32 -32.34 6.09
C ARG A 373 20.64 -33.83 6.18
N ASN A 374 19.82 -34.56 6.94
CA ASN A 374 19.92 -35.99 7.16
C ASN A 374 18.81 -36.71 6.37
N ALA A 375 19.14 -37.87 5.78
CA ALA A 375 18.24 -38.65 4.94
C ALA A 375 16.97 -39.13 5.64
N ASP A 376 17.00 -39.25 6.98
CA ASP A 376 15.87 -39.69 7.79
C ASP A 376 14.98 -38.51 8.24
N LEU A 377 15.56 -37.32 8.44
CA LEU A 377 14.83 -36.12 8.88
C LEU A 377 14.15 -35.38 7.73
N SER A 378 14.85 -35.24 6.60
CA SER A 378 14.38 -34.43 5.47
C SER A 378 13.05 -34.91 4.88
N PRO A 379 12.79 -36.22 4.68
CA PRO A 379 11.48 -36.69 4.20
C PRO A 379 10.35 -36.32 5.16
N LYS A 380 10.50 -36.60 6.46
CA LYS A 380 9.48 -36.32 7.48
C LYS A 380 9.15 -34.82 7.58
N ALA A 381 10.16 -33.96 7.48
CA ALA A 381 9.98 -32.51 7.41
C ALA A 381 9.29 -32.05 6.11
N ARG A 382 9.60 -32.67 4.97
CA ARG A 382 8.93 -32.36 3.69
C ARG A 382 7.48 -32.80 3.67
N ASP A 383 7.15 -33.94 4.28
CA ASP A 383 5.78 -34.43 4.40
C ASP A 383 4.95 -33.49 5.28
N LEU A 384 5.50 -33.07 6.43
CA LEU A 384 4.88 -32.07 7.28
C LEU A 384 4.65 -30.75 6.53
N ALA A 385 5.67 -30.24 5.83
CA ALA A 385 5.54 -29.01 5.04
C ALA A 385 4.45 -29.14 3.97
N THR A 386 4.39 -30.28 3.27
CA THR A 386 3.37 -30.56 2.24
C THR A 386 1.96 -30.54 2.83
N ARG A 387 1.77 -31.16 4.00
CA ARG A 387 0.47 -31.12 4.69
C ARG A 387 0.05 -29.69 5.04
N LEU A 388 0.95 -28.90 5.63
CA LEU A 388 0.67 -27.53 6.06
C LEU A 388 0.43 -26.57 4.87
N ARG A 389 1.03 -26.82 3.70
CA ARG A 389 0.79 -26.03 2.47
C ARG A 389 -0.64 -26.00 1.98
N SER A 390 -1.48 -26.95 2.42
CA SER A 390 -2.91 -26.94 2.08
C SER A 390 -3.66 -25.75 2.70
N ARG A 391 -3.10 -25.09 3.73
CA ARG A 391 -3.77 -24.03 4.50
C ARG A 391 -2.97 -22.73 4.60
N TRP A 392 -1.65 -22.80 4.45
CA TRP A 392 -0.76 -21.66 4.65
C TRP A 392 0.34 -21.60 3.60
N ASN A 393 0.91 -20.41 3.41
CA ASN A 393 2.19 -20.28 2.72
C ASN A 393 3.32 -20.80 3.63
N VAL A 394 4.00 -21.86 3.19
CA VAL A 394 4.99 -22.62 3.98
C VAL A 394 6.32 -22.74 3.25
N GLU A 395 7.38 -22.30 3.92
CA GLU A 395 8.76 -22.50 3.45
C GLU A 395 9.35 -23.79 4.02
N PHE A 396 10.16 -24.46 3.22
CA PHE A 396 11.01 -25.56 3.67
C PHE A 396 12.47 -25.19 3.38
N ASP A 397 13.34 -25.39 4.37
CA ASP A 397 14.76 -25.08 4.24
C ASP A 397 15.62 -26.07 5.05
N ASP A 398 16.54 -26.77 4.37
CA ASP A 398 17.51 -27.70 4.96
C ASP A 398 18.97 -27.21 4.81
N ALA A 399 19.18 -25.97 4.34
CA ALA A 399 20.49 -25.43 4.05
C ALA A 399 21.15 -24.81 5.29
N GLY A 400 22.26 -25.40 5.74
CA GLY A 400 23.07 -24.85 6.85
C GLY A 400 22.46 -25.08 8.24
N ALA A 401 23.14 -24.56 9.26
CA ALA A 401 22.77 -24.79 10.66
C ALA A 401 21.38 -24.24 11.01
N ILE A 402 20.67 -24.91 11.92
CA ILE A 402 19.29 -24.54 12.31
C ILE A 402 19.17 -23.08 12.78
N GLY A 403 20.15 -22.59 13.54
CA GLY A 403 20.16 -21.19 13.98
C GLY A 403 20.20 -20.20 12.80
N ARG A 404 20.96 -20.49 11.73
CA ARG A 404 21.00 -19.65 10.52
C ARG A 404 19.68 -19.68 9.76
N ARG A 405 18.94 -20.80 9.83
CA ARG A 405 17.61 -20.92 9.23
C ARG A 405 16.59 -20.11 9.99
N TYR A 406 16.58 -20.18 11.33
CA TYR A 406 15.77 -19.28 12.15
C TYR A 406 16.08 -17.80 11.85
N ARG A 407 17.36 -17.41 11.70
CA ARG A 407 17.70 -16.02 11.31
C ARG A 407 17.09 -15.60 9.98
N ARG A 408 17.11 -16.47 8.97
CA ARG A 408 16.50 -16.16 7.67
C ARG A 408 14.99 -15.93 7.80
N GLN A 409 14.33 -16.75 8.62
CA GLN A 409 12.89 -16.67 8.84
C GLN A 409 12.49 -15.46 9.70
N ASP A 410 13.28 -15.13 10.72
CA ASP A 410 13.12 -13.91 11.52
C ASP A 410 13.23 -12.66 10.62
N GLU A 411 14.23 -12.60 9.73
CA GLU A 411 14.46 -11.49 8.79
C GLU A 411 13.32 -11.25 7.79
N ILE A 412 12.48 -12.25 7.51
CA ILE A 412 11.34 -12.15 6.60
C ILE A 412 9.99 -12.14 7.34
N GLY A 413 10.04 -12.20 8.67
CA GLY A 413 8.89 -12.06 9.55
C GLY A 413 8.00 -13.29 9.65
N THR A 414 8.51 -14.48 9.38
CA THR A 414 7.77 -15.73 9.52
C THR A 414 7.38 -15.96 10.99
N PRO A 415 6.08 -16.04 11.34
CA PRO A 415 5.63 -16.13 12.74
C PRO A 415 6.10 -17.41 13.45
N PHE A 416 6.07 -18.57 12.77
CA PHE A 416 6.40 -19.86 13.38
C PHE A 416 7.41 -20.66 12.57
N CYS A 417 8.39 -21.23 13.25
CA CYS A 417 9.29 -22.24 12.68
C CYS A 417 9.04 -23.58 13.37
N VAL A 418 8.84 -24.65 12.59
CA VAL A 418 8.64 -26.02 13.08
C VAL A 418 9.87 -26.85 12.77
N THR A 419 10.53 -27.34 13.80
CA THR A 419 11.77 -28.11 13.69
C THR A 419 11.54 -29.59 13.89
N VAL A 420 12.02 -30.38 12.93
CA VAL A 420 12.01 -31.84 12.94
C VAL A 420 13.41 -32.32 13.33
N ASP A 421 13.55 -32.91 14.51
CA ASP A 421 14.83 -33.36 15.07
C ASP A 421 14.92 -34.90 15.12
N PHE A 422 16.05 -35.43 15.59
CA PHE A 422 16.22 -36.89 15.71
C PHE A 422 15.25 -37.52 16.70
N ALA A 423 14.88 -36.81 17.77
CA ALA A 423 13.88 -37.31 18.72
C ALA A 423 12.50 -37.42 18.05
N THR A 424 12.18 -36.58 17.06
CA THR A 424 10.96 -36.72 16.25
C THR A 424 10.83 -38.10 15.59
N LEU A 425 11.93 -38.79 15.30
CA LEU A 425 11.88 -40.15 14.72
C LEU A 425 11.44 -41.21 15.74
N GLU A 426 11.56 -40.91 17.03
CA GLU A 426 11.23 -41.82 18.13
C GLU A 426 9.86 -41.50 18.76
N ASP A 427 9.55 -40.21 18.94
CA ASP A 427 8.38 -39.75 19.72
C ASP A 427 7.26 -39.09 18.90
N ASP A 428 7.42 -39.01 17.56
CA ASP A 428 6.49 -38.33 16.66
C ASP A 428 6.13 -36.89 17.08
N ALA A 429 7.06 -36.19 17.75
CA ALA A 429 6.88 -34.80 18.18
C ALA A 429 7.88 -33.84 17.51
N VAL A 430 7.45 -32.61 17.30
CA VAL A 430 8.25 -31.54 16.68
C VAL A 430 8.33 -30.33 17.61
N THR A 431 9.33 -29.49 17.40
CA THR A 431 9.50 -28.26 18.18
C THR A 431 8.98 -27.06 17.39
N VAL A 432 7.98 -26.36 17.90
CA VAL A 432 7.46 -25.12 17.32
C VAL A 432 8.10 -23.93 18.04
N ARG A 433 8.76 -23.06 17.27
CA ARG A 433 9.39 -21.83 17.73
C ARG A 433 8.56 -20.62 17.31
N ASP A 434 8.23 -19.78 18.27
CA ASP A 434 7.63 -18.46 18.05
C ASP A 434 8.70 -17.41 17.68
N ARG A 435 8.42 -16.57 16.68
CA ARG A 435 9.36 -15.55 16.18
C ARG A 435 9.73 -14.52 17.24
N ASP A 436 8.72 -13.96 17.91
CA ASP A 436 8.89 -12.76 18.72
C ASP A 436 9.52 -13.09 20.07
N THR A 437 8.95 -14.09 20.76
CA THR A 437 9.41 -14.56 22.07
C THR A 437 10.60 -15.49 22.00
N MET A 438 10.84 -16.11 20.84
CA MET A 438 11.80 -17.21 20.64
C MET A 438 11.53 -18.46 21.49
N HIS A 439 10.39 -18.52 22.16
CA HIS A 439 9.97 -19.67 22.96
C HIS A 439 9.79 -20.90 22.06
N GLN A 440 10.19 -22.05 22.57
CA GLN A 440 10.13 -23.33 21.87
C GLN A 440 9.23 -24.30 22.63
N GLU A 441 8.26 -24.88 21.95
CA GLU A 441 7.33 -25.85 22.53
C GLU A 441 7.37 -27.15 21.74
N ARG A 442 7.50 -28.29 22.44
CA ARG A 442 7.47 -29.63 21.81
C ARG A 442 6.05 -30.16 21.80
N ILE A 443 5.51 -30.40 20.61
CA ILE A 443 4.13 -30.88 20.41
C ILE A 443 4.11 -32.09 19.48
N GLY A 444 3.06 -32.91 19.59
CA GLY A 444 2.85 -34.03 18.67
C GLY A 444 2.69 -33.53 17.23
N ILE A 445 3.30 -34.21 16.27
CA ILE A 445 3.29 -33.81 14.86
C ILE A 445 1.87 -33.72 14.29
N ASP A 446 0.98 -34.59 14.76
CA ASP A 446 -0.46 -34.61 14.44
C ASP A 446 -1.17 -33.32 14.89
N ARG A 447 -0.77 -32.73 16.02
CA ARG A 447 -1.36 -31.52 16.61
C ARG A 447 -0.88 -30.20 16.01
N VAL A 448 0.18 -30.21 15.20
CA VAL A 448 0.80 -28.99 14.63
C VAL A 448 -0.21 -28.13 13.88
N GLU A 449 -1.06 -28.74 13.06
CA GLU A 449 -2.05 -27.99 12.28
C GLU A 449 -3.09 -27.29 13.16
N ALA A 450 -3.60 -27.97 14.20
CA ALA A 450 -4.54 -27.37 15.14
C ALA A 450 -3.88 -26.25 15.95
N TYR A 451 -2.67 -26.49 16.47
CA TYR A 451 -1.88 -25.51 17.22
C TYR A 451 -1.67 -24.21 16.42
N LEU A 452 -1.33 -24.35 15.14
CA LEU A 452 -1.13 -23.22 14.23
C LEU A 452 -2.46 -22.56 13.85
N GLY A 453 -3.54 -23.32 13.67
CA GLY A 453 -4.87 -22.80 13.32
C GLY A 453 -5.49 -21.87 14.36
N GLU A 454 -5.11 -21.99 15.64
CA GLU A 454 -5.52 -21.07 16.70
C GLU A 454 -4.78 -19.72 16.66
N ARG A 455 -3.62 -19.66 16.00
CA ARG A 455 -2.67 -18.54 16.06
C ARG A 455 -2.44 -17.86 14.71
N LEU A 456 -2.73 -18.56 13.63
CA LEU A 456 -2.57 -18.07 12.27
C LEU A 456 -3.94 -17.92 11.60
N PRO A 457 -4.12 -16.87 10.78
CA PRO A 457 -5.30 -16.80 9.93
C PRO A 457 -5.26 -17.91 8.89
N THR A 458 -6.44 -18.32 8.42
CA THR A 458 -6.55 -19.12 7.20
C THR A 458 -6.15 -18.25 6.00
N CYS A 459 -5.20 -18.72 5.18
CA CYS A 459 -4.69 -18.00 4.01
C CYS A 459 -5.62 -18.04 2.80
#